data_AF-A0A954J3Z2-F1
#
_entry.id   AF-A0A954J3Z2-F1
#
_cell.length_a   1.000
_cell.length_b   1.000
_cell.length_c   1.000
_cell.angle_alpha   90.00
_cell.angle_beta   90.00
_cell.angle_gamma   90.00
#
_symmetry.space_group_name_H-M   'P 1'
#
loop_
_entity.id
_entity.type
_entity.pdbx_description
1 polymer ?
#
loop_
_entity_poly.entity_id
_entity_poly.type
_entity_poly.pdbx_seq_one_letter_code
_entity_poly.pdbx_strand_id
1 'polypeptide(L)'
;MDTPQGHPTRDELLAMAYADGELTPDAHAEFRERLAKEPALAKMVSDHQRLALVARHLAPPEPMDYEWQRIAEEGHSRAWAGLAWALTFVGGLGLAGWAVLELYQSDLDPTAKALSGAFLLGVILLFLYTLRNRLRTLPYDPYTEVQR
;
A
#
# COMPACT_ATOMS: atom_id res chain seq x y z
N MET A 1 20.84 7.80 -40.31
CA MET A 1 19.38 7.85 -40.54
C MET A 1 18.84 8.83 -39.53
N ASP A 2 18.58 10.06 -39.98
CA ASP A 2 17.99 11.10 -39.14
C ASP A 2 16.54 10.72 -38.84
N THR A 3 16.22 10.46 -37.57
CA THR A 3 14.84 10.48 -37.11
C THR A 3 14.42 11.95 -37.00
N PRO A 4 13.36 12.40 -37.71
CA PRO A 4 12.82 13.71 -37.43
C PRO A 4 12.24 13.65 -36.02
N GLN A 5 12.79 14.44 -35.09
CA GLN A 5 12.16 14.73 -33.80
C GLN A 5 10.91 15.61 -34.04
N GLY A 6 9.89 15.03 -34.68
CA GLY A 6 8.58 15.62 -34.83
C GLY A 6 7.73 15.29 -33.62
N HIS A 7 6.92 16.24 -33.16
CA HIS A 7 5.87 15.94 -32.21
C HIS A 7 4.98 14.82 -32.75
N PRO A 8 4.59 13.84 -31.91
CA PRO A 8 3.70 12.77 -32.35
C PRO A 8 2.41 13.38 -32.88
N THR A 9 1.97 12.86 -34.02
CA THR A 9 0.70 13.25 -34.62
C THR A 9 -0.46 12.84 -33.73
N ARG A 10 -1.62 13.47 -33.91
CA ARG A 10 -2.83 13.11 -33.17
C ARG A 10 -3.19 11.63 -33.33
N ASP A 11 -2.99 11.07 -34.51
CA ASP A 11 -3.31 9.68 -34.79
C ASP A 11 -2.32 8.71 -34.13
N GLU A 12 -1.04 9.08 -34.02
CA GLU A 12 -0.06 8.32 -33.24
C GLU A 12 -0.40 8.32 -31.75
N LEU A 13 -0.79 9.47 -31.18
CA LEU A 13 -1.22 9.56 -29.78
C LEU A 13 -2.47 8.71 -29.51
N LEU A 14 -3.45 8.73 -30.42
CA LEU A 14 -4.65 7.90 -30.30
C LEU A 14 -4.33 6.40 -30.45
N ALA A 15 -3.41 6.04 -31.34
CA ALA A 15 -2.97 4.65 -31.50
C ALA A 15 -2.25 4.12 -30.24
N MET A 16 -1.41 4.95 -29.61
CA MET A 16 -0.78 4.64 -28.32
C MET A 16 -1.83 4.45 -27.22
N ALA A 17 -2.71 5.43 -27.03
CA ALA A 17 -3.76 5.37 -26.00
C ALA A 17 -4.72 4.18 -26.22
N TYR A 18 -5.01 3.82 -27.47
CA TYR A 18 -5.78 2.62 -27.79
C TYR A 18 -5.03 1.34 -27.41
N ALA A 19 -3.73 1.25 -27.72
CA ALA A 19 -2.91 0.08 -27.40
C ALA A 19 -2.77 -0.16 -25.89
N ASP A 20 -2.71 0.92 -25.11
CA ASP A 20 -2.60 0.89 -23.64
C ASP A 20 -3.97 0.78 -22.94
N GLY A 21 -5.08 0.93 -23.68
CA GLY A 21 -6.45 0.83 -23.15
C GLY A 21 -6.91 2.08 -22.38
N GLU A 22 -6.29 3.23 -22.61
CA GLU A 22 -6.52 4.49 -21.89
C GLU A 22 -7.62 5.36 -22.53
N LEU A 23 -8.16 4.96 -23.67
CA LEU A 23 -9.25 5.70 -24.31
C LEU A 23 -10.56 5.58 -23.52
N THR A 24 -11.33 6.68 -23.46
CA THR A 24 -12.70 6.65 -22.94
C THR A 24 -13.58 5.72 -23.79
N PRO A 25 -14.68 5.18 -23.24
CA PRO A 25 -15.55 4.27 -24.00
C PRO A 25 -16.02 4.82 -25.35
N ASP A 26 -16.39 6.10 -25.38
CA ASP A 26 -16.85 6.78 -26.60
C ASP A 26 -15.71 6.93 -27.62
N ALA A 27 -14.53 7.39 -27.18
CA ALA A 27 -13.35 7.53 -28.04
C ALA A 27 -12.86 6.17 -28.55
N HIS A 28 -12.98 5.13 -27.74
CA HIS A 28 -12.63 3.77 -28.12
C HIS A 28 -13.57 3.24 -29.22
N ALA A 29 -14.87 3.52 -29.16
CA ALA A 29 -15.82 3.12 -30.19
C ALA A 29 -15.53 3.83 -31.52
N GLU A 30 -15.35 5.15 -31.50
CA GLU A 30 -15.02 5.96 -32.67
C GLU A 30 -13.71 5.51 -33.33
N PHE A 31 -12.67 5.29 -32.54
CA PHE A 31 -11.36 4.85 -33.04
C PHE A 31 -11.41 3.44 -33.64
N ARG A 32 -12.26 2.56 -33.10
CA ARG A 32 -12.46 1.21 -33.65
C ARG A 32 -13.10 1.23 -35.04
N GLU A 33 -14.03 2.15 -35.28
CA GLU A 33 -14.61 2.32 -36.62
C GLU A 33 -13.57 2.83 -37.63
N ARG A 34 -12.68 3.74 -37.21
CA ARG A 34 -11.56 4.20 -38.04
C ARG A 34 -10.58 3.08 -38.35
N LEU A 35 -10.22 2.28 -37.35
CA LEU A 35 -9.36 1.10 -37.52
C LEU A 35 -9.86 0.13 -38.60
N ALA A 36 -11.18 -0.03 -38.73
CA ALA A 36 -11.77 -0.89 -39.76
C ALA A 36 -11.66 -0.33 -41.18
N LYS A 37 -11.52 1.00 -41.32
CA LYS A 37 -11.50 1.72 -42.61
C LYS A 37 -10.09 2.11 -43.04
N GLU A 38 -9.18 2.29 -42.09
CA GLU A 38 -7.84 2.84 -42.29
C GLU A 38 -6.76 1.80 -41.92
N PRO A 39 -6.23 1.01 -42.89
CA PRO A 39 -5.26 -0.05 -42.59
C PRO A 39 -3.92 0.47 -42.05
N ALA A 40 -3.58 1.75 -42.30
CA ALA A 40 -2.41 2.39 -41.74
C ALA A 40 -2.51 2.55 -40.20
N LEU A 41 -3.69 2.93 -39.68
CA LEU A 41 -3.94 3.00 -38.23
C LEU A 41 -3.84 1.63 -37.57
N ALA A 42 -4.39 0.60 -38.22
CA ALA A 42 -4.32 -0.77 -37.72
C ALA A 42 -2.88 -1.25 -37.58
N LYS A 43 -2.01 -0.88 -38.54
CA LYS A 43 -0.58 -1.16 -38.45
C LYS A 43 0.08 -0.45 -37.26
N MET A 44 -0.19 0.84 -37.06
CA MET A 44 0.38 1.61 -35.93
C MET A 44 0.00 1.01 -34.58
N VAL A 45 -1.27 0.67 -34.37
CA VAL A 45 -1.73 0.02 -33.12
C VAL A 45 -1.03 -1.33 -32.90
N SER A 46 -0.91 -2.14 -33.96
CA SER A 46 -0.22 -3.43 -33.89
C SER A 46 1.27 -3.28 -33.51
N ASP A 47 1.94 -2.29 -34.09
CA ASP A 47 3.34 -1.98 -33.79
C ASP A 47 3.52 -1.55 -32.33
N HIS A 48 2.61 -0.72 -31.79
CA HIS A 48 2.60 -0.33 -30.37
C HIS A 48 2.34 -1.52 -29.44
N GLN A 49 1.35 -2.36 -29.75
CA GLN A 49 1.05 -3.56 -28.95
C GLN A 49 2.23 -4.53 -28.92
N ARG A 50 2.92 -4.70 -30.05
CA ARG A 50 4.13 -5.53 -30.12
C ARG A 50 5.25 -4.94 -29.28
N LEU A 51 5.46 -3.62 -29.34
CA LEU A 51 6.46 -2.95 -28.52
C LEU A 51 6.16 -3.11 -27.03
N ALA A 52 4.90 -2.93 -26.61
CA ALA A 52 4.48 -3.12 -25.23
C ALA A 52 4.72 -4.55 -24.73
N LEU A 53 4.44 -5.56 -25.57
CA LEU A 53 4.74 -6.95 -25.25
C LEU A 53 6.25 -7.17 -25.04
N VAL A 54 7.09 -6.66 -25.94
CA VAL A 54 8.55 -6.78 -25.82
C VAL A 54 9.07 -6.05 -24.58
N ALA A 55 8.58 -4.84 -24.31
CA ALA A 55 8.95 -4.07 -23.14
C ALA A 55 8.61 -4.81 -21.83
N ARG A 56 7.43 -5.44 -21.75
CA ARG A 56 7.04 -6.25 -20.58
C ARG A 56 7.95 -7.47 -20.34
N HIS A 57 8.49 -8.07 -21.41
CA HIS A 57 9.37 -9.24 -21.28
C HIS A 57 10.84 -8.86 -21.03
N LEU A 58 11.24 -7.65 -21.43
CA LEU A 58 12.62 -7.16 -21.27
C LEU A 58 12.78 -6.23 -20.07
N ALA A 59 11.69 -5.76 -19.46
CA ALA A 59 11.74 -4.95 -18.26
C ALA A 59 12.46 -5.75 -17.16
N PRO A 60 13.65 -5.30 -16.72
CA PRO A 60 14.27 -5.92 -15.56
C PRO A 60 13.35 -5.71 -14.35
N PRO A 61 13.32 -6.66 -13.40
CA PRO A 61 12.60 -6.47 -12.14
C PRO A 61 13.04 -5.16 -11.48
N GLU A 62 12.09 -4.39 -10.95
CA GLU A 62 12.39 -3.08 -10.39
C GLU A 62 13.46 -3.21 -9.29
N PRO A 63 14.55 -2.44 -9.34
CA PRO A 63 15.68 -2.59 -8.40
C PRO A 63 15.28 -2.38 -6.94
N MET A 64 14.15 -1.69 -6.72
CA MET A 64 13.60 -1.45 -5.40
C MET A 64 13.17 -2.77 -4.70
N ASP A 65 12.62 -3.73 -5.43
CA ASP A 65 12.11 -4.98 -4.86
C ASP A 65 13.23 -5.87 -4.28
N TYR A 66 14.42 -5.86 -4.91
CA TYR A 66 15.58 -6.59 -4.43
C TYR A 66 16.17 -6.01 -3.14
N GLU A 67 16.23 -4.68 -3.02
CA GLU A 67 16.74 -4.05 -1.79
C GLU A 67 15.77 -4.27 -0.62
N TRP A 68 14.45 -4.22 -0.87
CA TRP A 68 13.44 -4.53 0.14
C TRP A 68 13.45 -6.00 0.56
N GLN A 69 13.74 -6.94 -0.35
CA GLN A 69 13.92 -8.35 0.00
C GLN A 69 15.15 -8.55 0.89
N ARG A 70 16.28 -7.92 0.56
CA ARG A 70 17.50 -8.00 1.38
C ARG A 70 17.30 -7.49 2.81
N ILE A 71 16.60 -6.35 2.98
CA ILE A 71 16.29 -5.79 4.30
C ILE A 71 15.30 -6.70 5.07
N ALA A 72 14.34 -7.31 4.37
CA ALA A 72 13.38 -8.23 4.99
C ALA A 72 14.00 -9.56 5.42
N GLU A 73 15.06 -10.02 4.73
CA GLU A 73 15.79 -11.26 5.02
C GLU A 73 16.79 -11.12 6.18
N GLU A 74 17.10 -9.91 6.63
CA GLU A 74 17.87 -9.68 7.85
C GLU A 74 17.03 -10.08 9.08
N GLY A 75 16.96 -11.38 9.37
CA GLY A 75 16.19 -11.97 10.48
C GLY A 75 16.55 -11.41 11.86
N HIS A 76 17.67 -10.69 11.96
CA HIS A 76 18.03 -9.90 13.13
C HIS A 76 16.94 -8.84 13.46
N SER A 77 16.37 -8.20 12.44
CA SER A 77 15.33 -7.17 12.61
C SER A 77 14.06 -7.73 13.26
N ARG A 78 13.67 -8.97 12.93
CA ARG A 78 12.42 -9.57 13.41
C ARG A 78 12.50 -10.00 14.89
N ALA A 79 13.64 -10.50 15.32
CA ALA A 79 13.87 -10.84 16.74
C ALA A 79 13.90 -9.57 17.61
N TRP A 80 14.62 -8.53 17.16
CA TRP A 80 14.66 -7.24 17.86
C TRP A 80 13.30 -6.56 17.90
N ALA A 81 12.52 -6.61 16.81
CA ALA A 81 11.16 -6.10 16.79
C ALA A 81 10.27 -6.85 17.80
N GLY A 82 10.35 -8.19 17.86
CA GLY A 82 9.61 -8.98 18.84
C GLY A 82 9.97 -8.63 20.28
N LEU A 83 11.26 -8.49 20.58
CA LEU A 83 11.74 -8.09 21.90
C LEU A 83 11.29 -6.67 22.27
N ALA A 84 11.39 -5.71 21.34
CA ALA A 84 10.95 -4.33 21.55
C ALA A 84 9.45 -4.27 21.85
N TRP A 85 8.63 -5.02 21.11
CA TRP A 85 7.21 -5.15 21.39
C TRP A 85 6.97 -5.77 22.77
N ALA A 86 7.61 -6.88 23.10
CA ALA A 86 7.47 -7.53 24.41
C ALA A 86 7.79 -6.57 25.56
N LEU A 87 8.91 -5.85 25.48
CA LEU A 87 9.30 -4.86 26.48
C LEU A 87 8.28 -3.71 26.58
N THR A 88 7.80 -3.22 25.45
CA THR A 88 6.81 -2.13 25.39
C THR A 88 5.48 -2.55 26.02
N PHE A 89 5.00 -3.77 25.73
CA PHE A 89 3.76 -4.29 26.31
C PHE A 89 3.90 -4.54 27.81
N VAL A 90 4.98 -5.18 28.26
CA VAL A 90 5.20 -5.47 29.68
C VAL A 90 5.38 -4.18 30.46
N GLY A 91 6.20 -3.24 29.96
CA GLY A 91 6.39 -1.93 30.57
C GLY A 91 5.12 -1.09 30.59
N GLY A 92 4.37 -1.06 29.49
CA GLY A 92 3.10 -0.34 29.39
C GLY A 92 2.04 -0.88 30.35
N LEU A 93 1.90 -2.20 30.46
CA LEU A 93 1.01 -2.84 31.44
C LEU A 93 1.44 -2.55 32.88
N GLY A 94 2.74 -2.61 33.16
CA GLY A 94 3.29 -2.27 34.47
C GLY A 94 3.00 -0.82 34.86
N LEU A 95 3.24 0.14 33.95
CA LEU A 95 2.93 1.55 34.17
C LEU A 95 1.43 1.81 34.35
N ALA A 96 0.58 1.17 33.55
CA ALA A 96 -0.87 1.28 33.69
C ALA A 96 -1.34 0.74 35.05
N GLY A 97 -0.84 -0.42 35.47
CA GLY A 97 -1.15 -1.00 36.79
C GLY A 97 -0.67 -0.12 37.94
N TRP A 98 0.55 0.40 37.83
CA TRP A 98 1.10 1.35 38.80
C TRP A 98 0.24 2.62 38.90
N ALA A 99 -0.15 3.21 37.76
CA ALA A 99 -0.99 4.41 37.73
C ALA A 99 -2.35 4.18 38.41
N VAL A 100 -2.95 2.99 38.25
CA VAL A 100 -4.20 2.63 38.93
C VAL A 100 -4.01 2.50 40.44
N LEU A 101 -2.91 1.89 40.88
CA LEU A 101 -2.59 1.77 42.31
C LEU A 101 -2.34 3.14 42.95
N GLU A 102 -1.55 3.99 42.30
CA GLU A 102 -1.26 5.34 42.75
C GLU A 102 -2.55 6.16 42.84
N LEU A 103 -3.40 6.08 41.82
CA LEU A 103 -4.70 6.75 41.84
C LEU A 103 -5.56 6.25 43.00
N TYR A 104 -5.56 4.94 43.27
CA TYR A 104 -6.30 4.35 44.38
C TYR A 104 -5.78 4.78 45.76
N GLN A 105 -4.46 4.91 45.93
CA GLN A 105 -3.83 5.33 47.19
C GLN A 105 -3.81 6.85 47.37
N SER A 106 -4.01 7.62 46.30
CA SER A 106 -3.98 9.07 46.37
C SER A 106 -5.11 9.66 47.21
N ASP A 107 -4.77 10.73 47.95
CA ASP A 107 -5.68 11.60 48.72
C ASP A 107 -6.38 12.65 47.84
N LEU A 108 -6.54 12.36 46.54
CA LEU A 108 -7.25 13.25 45.63
C LEU A 108 -8.72 13.38 46.02
N ASP A 109 -9.29 14.56 45.72
CA ASP A 109 -10.72 14.77 45.83
C ASP A 109 -11.50 13.67 45.08
N PRO A 110 -12.61 13.13 45.64
CA PRO A 110 -13.35 12.04 45.02
C PRO A 110 -13.77 12.32 43.57
N THR A 111 -14.05 13.58 43.22
CA THR A 111 -14.41 13.94 41.84
C THR A 111 -13.21 13.85 40.90
N ALA A 112 -12.04 14.35 41.31
CA ALA A 112 -10.80 14.24 40.55
C ALA A 112 -10.38 12.78 40.37
N LYS A 113 -10.58 11.95 41.39
CA LYS A 113 -10.33 10.51 41.36
C LYS A 113 -11.26 9.79 40.39
N ALA A 114 -12.54 10.12 40.40
CA ALA A 114 -13.53 9.57 39.47
C ALA A 114 -13.23 9.95 38.01
N LEU A 115 -12.90 11.22 37.75
CA LEU A 115 -12.56 11.70 36.40
C LEU A 115 -11.27 11.04 35.87
N SER A 116 -10.23 10.96 36.70
CA SER A 116 -8.97 10.29 36.35
C SER A 116 -9.18 8.80 36.09
N GLY A 117 -10.00 8.14 36.91
CA GLY A 117 -10.36 6.73 36.74
C GLY A 117 -11.14 6.47 35.46
N ALA A 118 -12.13 7.33 35.15
CA ALA A 118 -12.89 7.25 33.91
C ALA A 118 -12.00 7.45 32.68
N PHE A 119 -11.06 8.39 32.73
CA PHE A 119 -10.08 8.60 31.66
C PHE A 119 -9.18 7.37 31.45
N LEU A 120 -8.57 6.83 32.52
CA LEU A 120 -7.74 5.63 32.45
C LEU A 120 -8.52 4.43 31.89
N LEU A 121 -9.75 4.22 32.37
CA LEU A 121 -10.62 3.16 31.87
C LEU A 121 -10.93 3.34 30.38
N GLY A 122 -11.20 4.58 29.94
CA GLY A 122 -11.41 4.91 28.53
C GLY A 122 -10.21 4.56 27.66
N VAL A 123 -8.99 4.89 28.10
CA VAL A 123 -7.74 4.54 27.39
C VAL A 123 -7.55 3.03 27.31
N ILE A 124 -7.78 2.30 28.41
CA ILE A 124 -7.69 0.82 28.44
C ILE A 124 -8.71 0.20 27.47
N LEU A 125 -9.96 0.65 27.50
CA LEU A 125 -11.00 0.14 26.61
C LEU A 125 -10.68 0.43 25.14
N LEU A 126 -10.20 1.65 24.82
CA LEU A 126 -9.79 2.01 23.47
C LEU A 126 -8.63 1.13 23.00
N PHE A 127 -7.63 0.90 23.86
CA PHE A 127 -6.52 0.00 23.55
C PHE A 127 -6.98 -1.45 23.33
N LEU A 128 -7.87 -1.97 24.17
CA LEU A 128 -8.42 -3.32 23.99
C LEU A 128 -9.25 -3.42 22.71
N TYR A 129 -10.00 -2.37 22.36
CA TYR A 129 -10.75 -2.30 21.11
C TYR A 129 -9.81 -2.34 19.89
N THR A 130 -8.76 -1.51 19.87
CA THR A 130 -7.81 -1.48 18.76
C THR A 130 -7.00 -2.77 18.68
N LEU A 131 -6.55 -3.32 19.82
CA LEU A 131 -5.86 -4.61 19.89
C LEU A 131 -6.74 -5.74 19.37
N ARG A 132 -7.99 -5.83 19.83
CA ARG A 132 -8.95 -6.82 19.33
C ARG A 132 -9.18 -6.67 17.83
N ASN A 133 -9.35 -5.44 17.35
CA ASN A 133 -9.54 -5.19 15.93
C ASN A 133 -8.32 -5.63 15.12
N ARG A 134 -7.11 -5.28 15.58
CA ARG A 134 -5.84 -5.68 14.94
C ARG A 134 -5.67 -7.20 14.90
N LEU A 135 -5.96 -7.89 16.00
CA LEU A 135 -5.89 -9.36 16.08
C LEU A 135 -6.92 -10.03 15.15
N ARG A 136 -8.10 -9.43 14.97
CA ARG A 136 -9.12 -9.93 14.04
C ARG A 136 -8.75 -9.70 12.57
N THR A 137 -8.06 -8.62 12.26
CA THR A 137 -7.65 -8.31 10.87
C THR A 137 -6.35 -8.99 10.48
N LEU A 138 -5.55 -9.44 11.45
CA LEU A 138 -4.26 -10.11 11.22
C LEU A 138 -4.33 -11.30 10.23
N PRO A 139 -5.34 -12.19 10.28
CA PRO A 139 -5.49 -13.29 9.31
C PRO A 139 -5.92 -12.84 7.91
N TYR A 140 -6.42 -11.61 7.77
CA TYR A 140 -6.92 -11.05 6.52
C TYR A 140 -5.97 -10.00 5.94
N ASP A 141 -4.78 -9.86 6.50
CA ASP A 141 -3.78 -8.91 6.04
C ASP A 141 -3.21 -9.39 4.68
N PRO A 142 -3.57 -8.77 3.54
CA PRO A 142 -3.21 -9.26 2.21
C PRO A 142 -1.70 -9.30 1.99
N TYR A 143 -0.95 -8.54 2.80
CA TYR A 143 0.50 -8.45 2.75
C TYR A 143 1.20 -9.61 3.46
N THR A 144 0.47 -10.53 4.10
CA THR A 144 1.05 -11.76 4.68
C THR A 144 1.16 -12.91 3.67
N GLU A 145 0.36 -12.90 2.60
CA GLU A 145 0.30 -13.98 1.60
C GLU A 145 0.89 -13.62 0.23
N VAL A 146 1.48 -12.42 0.06
CA VAL A 146 2.30 -12.15 -1.11
C VAL A 146 3.57 -12.99 -1.00
N GLN A 147 3.50 -14.22 -1.53
CA GLN A 147 4.68 -15.01 -1.86
C GLN A 147 5.54 -14.16 -2.79
N ARG A 148 6.67 -13.70 -2.24
CA ARG A 148 7.77 -13.05 -2.93
C ARG A 148 8.71 -14.08 -3.52
#